data_AF-A0A7W4EKS3-F1
#
_entry.id   AF-A0A7W4EKS3-F1
#
_cell.length_a   1.000
_cell.length_b   1.000
_cell.length_c   1.000
_cell.angle_alpha   90.00
_cell.angle_beta   90.00
_cell.angle_gamma   90.00
#
_symmetry.space_group_name_H-M   'P 1'
#
loop_
_entity.id
_entity.type
_entity.pdbx_description
1 polymer ?
#
loop_
_entity_poly.entity_id
_entity_poly.type
_entity_poly.pdbx_seq_one_letter_code
_entity_poly.pdbx_strand_id
1 'polypeptide(L)'
;MKTTVNISKKIVGIIAGIYFVSALASAGTSPQQHHSVSTPPAKPPVTYTDCSTEEIPFETHYEGESSAYGHTDSIKQEGKPGTKQICKPSKPGYENKTTVTTQPVTHIIVRTPKPAPAPQPAPQPTTQPEHHTSHRTGAICRDGRQSSATGRGACSRHGGVSEWLYSD
;
A
#
# COMPACT_ATOMS: atom_id res chain seq x y z
N MET A 1 -11.22 -23.07 21.88
CA MET A 1 -11.90 -23.66 20.71
C MET A 1 -10.91 -23.62 19.56
N LYS A 2 -10.38 -24.77 19.14
CA LYS A 2 -9.39 -24.89 18.05
C LYS A 2 -10.16 -25.06 16.74
N THR A 3 -10.09 -24.07 15.86
CA THR A 3 -10.63 -24.18 14.50
C THR A 3 -9.48 -24.32 13.52
N THR A 4 -9.23 -25.56 13.11
CA THR A 4 -8.26 -25.93 12.10
C THR A 4 -8.78 -25.52 10.71
N VAL A 5 -8.04 -24.64 10.02
CA VAL A 5 -8.33 -24.26 8.63
C VAL A 5 -7.64 -25.24 7.69
N ASN A 6 -8.42 -25.99 6.91
CA ASN A 6 -7.93 -26.86 5.84
C ASN A 6 -7.66 -26.03 4.57
N ILE A 7 -6.39 -25.92 4.18
CA ILE A 7 -5.95 -25.28 2.95
C ILE A 7 -6.08 -26.28 1.80
N SER A 8 -7.04 -26.06 0.90
CA SER A 8 -7.12 -26.78 -0.38
C SER A 8 -6.41 -25.97 -1.48
N LYS A 9 -5.17 -26.35 -1.76
CA LYS A 9 -4.38 -25.91 -2.93
C LYS A 9 -5.03 -26.43 -4.21
N LYS A 10 -5.43 -25.56 -5.15
CA LYS A 10 -5.67 -25.95 -6.54
C LYS A 10 -5.12 -24.93 -7.55
N ILE A 11 -3.98 -25.32 -8.13
CA ILE A 11 -3.62 -25.36 -9.55
C ILE A 11 -3.58 -24.03 -10.32
N VAL A 12 -2.35 -23.56 -10.52
CA VAL A 12 -1.90 -22.63 -11.57
C VAL A 12 -1.93 -23.36 -12.91
N GLY A 13 -2.64 -22.81 -13.90
CA GLY A 13 -2.65 -23.28 -15.28
C GLY A 13 -2.16 -22.20 -16.23
N ILE A 14 -0.94 -22.38 -16.76
CA ILE A 14 -0.29 -21.59 -17.80
C ILE A 14 -0.95 -21.94 -19.14
N ILE A 15 -1.45 -20.96 -19.91
CA ILE A 15 -1.84 -21.15 -21.30
C ILE A 15 -0.84 -20.42 -22.17
N ALA A 16 0.03 -21.18 -22.83
CA ALA A 16 0.91 -20.73 -23.89
C ALA A 16 0.60 -21.51 -25.16
N GLY A 17 0.54 -20.79 -26.29
CA GLY A 17 1.05 -21.29 -27.56
C GLY A 17 0.09 -22.06 -28.47
N ILE A 18 -0.48 -21.32 -29.41
CA ILE A 18 -1.01 -21.77 -30.70
C ILE A 18 0.06 -22.51 -31.51
N TYR A 19 -0.26 -23.62 -32.17
CA TYR A 19 0.34 -24.01 -33.45
C TYR A 19 -0.69 -24.69 -34.37
N PHE A 20 -0.90 -24.06 -35.52
CA PHE A 20 -1.55 -24.55 -36.73
C PHE A 20 -0.61 -25.51 -37.46
N VAL A 21 -1.08 -26.67 -37.94
CA VAL A 21 -0.68 -27.26 -39.25
C VAL A 21 -1.82 -28.15 -39.79
N SER A 22 -2.14 -27.94 -41.05
CA SER A 22 -3.09 -28.68 -41.90
C SER A 22 -2.47 -29.95 -42.52
N ALA A 23 -3.26 -31.01 -42.71
CA ALA A 23 -2.97 -32.07 -43.70
C ALA A 23 -4.23 -32.87 -44.08
N LEU A 24 -4.37 -33.11 -45.39
CA LEU A 24 -5.40 -33.88 -46.07
C LEU A 24 -5.21 -35.40 -45.89
N ALA A 25 -6.30 -36.18 -45.87
CA ALA A 25 -6.42 -37.45 -46.62
C ALA A 25 -7.81 -38.08 -46.45
N SER A 26 -8.32 -38.61 -47.56
CA SER A 26 -9.62 -39.23 -47.78
C SER A 26 -9.65 -40.73 -47.48
N ALA A 27 -10.88 -41.21 -47.24
CA ALA A 27 -11.42 -42.56 -47.51
C ALA A 27 -11.07 -43.71 -46.54
N GLY A 28 -12.13 -44.35 -46.05
CA GLY A 28 -12.07 -45.59 -45.26
C GLY A 28 -13.43 -45.90 -44.65
N THR A 29 -14.40 -46.31 -45.46
CA THR A 29 -15.67 -46.89 -45.00
C THR A 29 -15.42 -48.29 -44.43
N SER A 30 -15.84 -48.54 -43.19
CA SER A 30 -16.16 -49.88 -42.70
C SER A 30 -17.32 -49.81 -41.71
N PRO A 31 -18.34 -50.68 -41.82
CA PRO A 31 -19.53 -50.63 -41.00
C PRO A 31 -19.27 -51.42 -39.72
N GLN A 32 -18.84 -50.74 -38.65
CA GLN A 32 -18.85 -51.35 -37.33
C GLN A 32 -20.25 -51.15 -36.75
N GLN A 33 -20.98 -52.26 -36.63
CA GLN A 33 -22.30 -52.29 -36.00
C GLN A 33 -22.21 -51.82 -34.55
N HIS A 34 -22.59 -50.57 -34.33
CA HIS A 34 -22.90 -50.07 -33.01
C HIS A 34 -24.34 -50.47 -32.70
N HIS A 35 -24.44 -51.53 -31.90
CA HIS A 35 -25.59 -51.86 -31.08
C HIS A 35 -26.21 -50.56 -30.54
N SER A 36 -27.46 -50.31 -30.95
CA SER A 36 -28.28 -49.22 -30.46
C SER A 36 -28.51 -49.40 -28.95
N VAL A 37 -27.64 -48.84 -28.14
CA VAL A 37 -27.94 -48.56 -26.74
C VAL A 37 -28.84 -47.34 -26.75
N SER A 38 -30.15 -47.57 -26.70
CA SER A 38 -31.14 -46.53 -26.41
C SER A 38 -30.75 -45.83 -25.12
N THR A 39 -30.15 -44.64 -25.26
CA THR A 39 -29.93 -43.74 -24.14
C THR A 39 -31.32 -43.26 -23.69
N PRO A 40 -31.67 -43.36 -22.39
CA PRO A 40 -32.91 -42.77 -21.87
C PRO A 40 -32.95 -41.29 -22.25
N PRO A 41 -34.11 -40.69 -22.58
CA PRO A 41 -34.18 -39.28 -22.93
C PRO A 41 -33.62 -38.46 -21.75
N ALA A 42 -32.42 -37.92 -21.94
CA ALA A 42 -31.80 -37.05 -20.95
C ALA A 42 -32.75 -35.87 -20.74
N LYS A 43 -33.19 -35.67 -19.49
CA LYS A 43 -33.99 -34.50 -19.11
C LYS A 43 -33.32 -33.25 -19.72
N PRO A 44 -34.07 -32.33 -20.35
CA PRO A 44 -33.46 -31.20 -21.03
C PRO A 44 -32.54 -30.46 -20.05
N PRO A 45 -31.32 -30.06 -20.44
CA PRO A 45 -30.38 -29.41 -19.52
C PRO A 45 -30.99 -28.10 -18.97
N VAL A 46 -30.69 -27.77 -17.71
CA VAL A 46 -31.08 -26.46 -17.15
C VAL A 46 -30.20 -25.39 -17.79
N THR A 47 -30.82 -24.47 -18.52
CA THR A 47 -30.14 -23.27 -19.03
C THR A 47 -30.22 -22.15 -17.99
N TYR A 48 -29.25 -21.24 -18.03
CA TYR A 48 -29.18 -20.06 -17.17
C TYR A 48 -29.24 -18.81 -18.03
N THR A 49 -30.18 -17.94 -17.75
CA THR A 49 -30.48 -16.72 -18.51
C THR A 49 -30.76 -15.57 -17.53
N ASP A 50 -30.99 -14.36 -18.03
CA ASP A 50 -31.30 -13.18 -17.20
C ASP A 50 -30.24 -12.93 -16.11
N CYS A 51 -29.01 -12.70 -16.56
CA CYS A 51 -27.86 -12.48 -15.68
C CYS A 51 -27.78 -11.03 -15.19
N SER A 52 -27.52 -10.85 -13.90
CA SER A 52 -27.21 -9.56 -13.29
C SER A 52 -25.74 -9.51 -12.86
N THR A 53 -25.15 -8.31 -12.95
CA THR A 53 -23.79 -8.04 -12.46
C THR A 53 -23.85 -7.48 -11.05
N GLU A 54 -23.08 -8.06 -10.14
CA GLU A 54 -22.89 -7.53 -8.79
C GLU A 54 -21.40 -7.32 -8.53
N GLU A 55 -21.09 -6.25 -7.80
CA GLU A 55 -19.73 -5.89 -7.42
C GLU A 55 -19.21 -6.78 -6.27
N ILE A 56 -17.94 -7.15 -6.33
CA ILE A 56 -17.25 -7.84 -5.23
C ILE A 56 -16.30 -6.82 -4.59
N PRO A 57 -16.49 -6.46 -3.31
CA PRO A 57 -15.62 -5.49 -2.65
C PRO A 57 -14.19 -6.04 -2.55
N PHE A 58 -13.21 -5.14 -2.53
CA PHE A 58 -11.84 -5.50 -2.23
C PHE A 58 -11.51 -5.30 -0.76
N GLU A 59 -10.51 -6.03 -0.27
CA GLU A 59 -9.98 -5.87 1.07
C GLU A 59 -8.80 -4.91 1.09
N THR A 60 -8.56 -4.28 2.24
CA THR A 60 -7.35 -3.48 2.47
C THR A 60 -6.37 -4.25 3.35
N HIS A 61 -5.11 -4.36 2.91
CA HIS A 61 -4.03 -4.98 3.65
C HIS A 61 -2.95 -3.95 4.01
N TYR A 62 -2.40 -4.07 5.22
CA TYR A 62 -1.32 -3.23 5.71
C TYR A 62 -0.02 -4.04 5.81
N GLU A 63 1.04 -3.53 5.18
CA GLU A 63 2.39 -4.09 5.25
C GLU A 63 3.32 -3.14 6.01
N GLY A 64 4.40 -3.66 6.61
CA GLY A 64 5.42 -2.87 7.30
C GLY A 64 5.24 -2.75 8.82
N GLU A 65 6.06 -1.92 9.45
CA GLU A 65 6.15 -1.79 10.90
C GLU A 65 6.00 -0.34 11.36
N SER A 66 5.62 -0.15 12.62
CA SER A 66 5.60 1.15 13.29
C SER A 66 6.79 1.28 14.23
N SER A 67 7.33 2.49 14.36
CA SER A 67 8.32 2.80 15.38
C SER A 67 7.68 3.49 16.59
N ALA A 68 8.47 3.66 17.67
CA ALA A 68 8.11 4.50 18.81
C ALA A 68 7.83 5.97 18.43
N TYR A 69 8.32 6.43 17.27
CA TYR A 69 8.12 7.79 16.76
C TYR A 69 6.96 7.89 15.74
N GLY A 70 6.19 6.81 15.58
CA GLY A 70 5.09 6.72 14.64
C GLY A 70 5.50 6.12 13.28
N HIS A 71 4.62 6.30 12.30
CA HIS A 71 4.75 5.80 10.94
C HIS A 71 4.05 6.74 9.96
N THR A 72 4.36 6.56 8.68
CA THR A 72 3.67 7.18 7.56
C THR A 72 3.12 6.10 6.64
N ASP A 73 1.93 6.34 6.10
CA ASP A 73 1.26 5.41 5.20
C ASP A 73 1.49 5.82 3.74
N SER A 74 1.72 4.84 2.88
CA SER A 74 1.83 5.05 1.43
C SER A 74 1.10 3.94 0.69
N ILE A 75 0.33 4.29 -0.33
CA ILE A 75 -0.39 3.31 -1.15
C ILE A 75 0.62 2.62 -2.07
N LYS A 76 0.78 1.32 -1.91
CA LYS A 76 1.62 0.48 -2.78
C LYS A 76 0.81 -0.12 -3.93
N GLN A 77 -0.47 -0.41 -3.69
CA GLN A 77 -1.37 -0.92 -4.72
C GLN A 77 -2.78 -0.39 -4.46
N GLU A 78 -3.35 0.29 -5.45
CA GLU A 78 -4.76 0.70 -5.44
C GLU A 78 -5.70 -0.51 -5.46
N GLY A 79 -6.73 -0.48 -4.62
CA GLY A 79 -7.76 -1.50 -4.60
C GLY A 79 -8.72 -1.34 -5.77
N LYS A 80 -9.19 -2.46 -6.33
CA LYS A 80 -10.23 -2.44 -7.36
C LYS A 80 -11.26 -3.51 -7.06
N PRO A 81 -12.56 -3.17 -7.11
CA PRO A 81 -13.58 -4.18 -6.90
C PRO A 81 -13.57 -5.22 -8.02
N GLY A 82 -13.94 -6.44 -7.67
CA GLY A 82 -14.22 -7.50 -8.62
C GLY A 82 -15.67 -7.45 -9.09
N THR A 83 -16.06 -8.40 -9.94
CA THR A 83 -17.44 -8.49 -10.45
C THR A 83 -17.87 -9.94 -10.54
N LYS A 84 -19.08 -10.25 -10.09
CA LYS A 84 -19.74 -11.55 -10.29
C LYS A 84 -21.00 -11.39 -11.14
N GLN A 85 -21.28 -12.40 -11.94
CA GLN A 85 -22.55 -12.59 -12.63
C GLN A 85 -23.42 -13.53 -11.82
N ILE A 86 -24.71 -13.20 -11.70
CA ILE A 86 -25.72 -14.04 -11.07
C ILE A 86 -26.80 -14.29 -12.11
N CYS A 87 -26.91 -15.53 -12.59
CA CYS A 87 -27.85 -15.91 -13.63
C CYS A 87 -28.97 -16.78 -13.06
N LYS A 88 -30.21 -16.51 -13.47
CA LYS A 88 -31.39 -17.28 -13.05
C LYS A 88 -31.50 -18.58 -13.84
N PRO A 89 -31.90 -19.69 -13.19
CA PRO A 89 -32.15 -20.94 -13.90
C PRO A 89 -33.48 -20.88 -14.65
N SER A 90 -33.54 -21.58 -15.78
CA SER A 90 -34.75 -21.78 -16.59
C SER A 90 -35.82 -22.64 -15.92
N LYS A 91 -35.51 -23.32 -14.81
CA LYS A 91 -36.41 -24.23 -14.11
C LYS A 91 -36.49 -23.90 -12.61
N PRO A 92 -37.69 -23.94 -12.01
CA PRO A 92 -37.85 -23.77 -10.57
C PRO A 92 -37.21 -24.94 -9.81
N GLY A 93 -36.76 -24.69 -8.58
CA GLY A 93 -36.07 -25.67 -7.74
C GLY A 93 -34.55 -25.77 -7.98
N TYR A 94 -34.00 -24.92 -8.85
CA TYR A 94 -32.56 -24.75 -9.03
C TYR A 94 -32.11 -23.41 -8.43
N GLU A 95 -30.90 -23.38 -7.88
CA GLU A 95 -30.29 -22.14 -7.39
C GLU A 95 -29.73 -21.30 -8.54
N ASN A 96 -29.56 -20.00 -8.29
CA ASN A 96 -28.90 -19.10 -9.23
C ASN A 96 -27.44 -19.51 -9.42
N LYS A 97 -26.95 -19.42 -10.66
CA LYS A 97 -25.55 -19.66 -10.96
C LYS A 97 -24.76 -18.38 -10.77
N THR A 98 -23.88 -18.38 -9.78
CA THR A 98 -22.93 -17.28 -9.55
C THR A 98 -21.60 -17.59 -10.23
N THR A 99 -21.11 -16.68 -11.06
CA THR A 99 -19.82 -16.80 -11.74
C THR A 99 -19.00 -15.54 -11.51
N VAL A 100 -17.85 -15.67 -10.84
CA VAL A 100 -16.91 -14.56 -10.69
C VAL A 100 -16.28 -14.28 -12.05
N THR A 101 -16.51 -13.08 -12.58
CA THR A 101 -15.96 -12.63 -13.88
C THR A 101 -14.62 -11.95 -13.69
N THR A 102 -14.50 -11.13 -12.64
CA THR A 102 -13.26 -10.41 -12.30
C THR A 102 -13.02 -10.55 -10.81
N GLN A 103 -11.80 -10.94 -10.43
CA GLN A 103 -11.42 -11.00 -9.02
C GLN A 103 -11.13 -9.59 -8.48
N PRO A 104 -11.47 -9.29 -7.22
CA PRO A 104 -11.09 -8.02 -6.61
C PRO A 104 -9.56 -7.95 -6.46
N VAL A 105 -9.03 -6.75 -6.62
CA VAL A 105 -7.63 -6.41 -6.36
C VAL A 105 -7.56 -5.77 -4.99
N THR A 106 -6.77 -6.34 -4.08
CA THR A 106 -6.60 -5.81 -2.72
C THR A 106 -5.92 -4.44 -2.72
N HIS A 107 -6.35 -3.55 -1.84
CA HIS A 107 -5.70 -2.27 -1.59
C HIS A 107 -4.56 -2.49 -0.60
N ILE A 108 -3.32 -2.18 -0.98
CA ILE A 108 -2.14 -2.42 -0.13
C ILE A 108 -1.57 -1.08 0.33
N ILE A 109 -1.57 -0.85 1.64
CA ILE A 109 -0.97 0.30 2.29
C ILE A 109 0.31 -0.14 3.01
N VAL A 110 1.44 0.51 2.71
CA VAL A 110 2.71 0.26 3.37
C VAL A 110 2.96 1.30 4.44
N ARG A 111 3.21 0.82 5.66
CA ARG A 111 3.61 1.62 6.81
C ARG A 111 5.11 1.70 6.87
N THR A 112 5.63 2.92 6.72
CA THR A 112 7.05 3.20 6.87
C THR A 112 7.29 3.81 8.26
N PRO A 113 8.18 3.24 9.10
CA PRO A 113 8.47 3.81 10.40
C PRO A 113 9.08 5.21 10.27
N LYS A 114 8.60 6.16 11.08
CA LYS A 114 9.21 7.49 11.14
C LYS A 114 10.60 7.39 11.81
N PRO A 115 11.66 7.97 11.22
CA PRO A 115 12.97 7.99 11.85
C PRO A 115 12.90 8.67 13.22
N ALA A 116 13.75 8.21 14.15
CA ALA A 116 13.97 8.91 15.40
C ALA A 116 14.39 10.37 15.11
N PRO A 117 13.90 11.35 15.90
CA PRO A 117 14.44 12.69 15.85
C PRO A 117 15.96 12.62 15.96
N ALA A 118 16.65 13.37 15.09
CA ALA A 118 18.09 13.51 15.22
C ALA A 118 18.41 13.97 16.65
N PRO A 119 19.50 13.47 17.26
CA PRO A 119 19.93 13.93 18.57
C PRO A 119 19.97 15.46 18.57
N GLN A 120 19.22 16.10 19.48
CA GLN A 120 19.37 17.53 19.66
C GLN A 120 20.84 17.80 19.98
N PRO A 121 21.45 18.86 19.40
CA PRO A 121 22.78 19.28 19.79
C PRO A 121 22.82 19.33 21.31
N ALA A 122 23.78 18.61 21.91
CA ALA A 122 23.97 18.65 23.35
C ALA A 122 23.99 20.13 23.77
N PRO A 123 23.35 20.50 24.90
CA PRO A 123 23.40 21.87 25.38
C PRO A 123 24.87 22.27 25.43
N GLN A 124 25.27 23.19 24.53
CA GLN A 124 26.63 23.68 24.49
C GLN A 124 26.89 24.27 25.87
N PRO A 125 28.02 23.95 26.53
CA PRO A 125 28.33 24.52 27.83
C PRO A 125 28.19 26.04 27.69
N THR A 126 27.18 26.59 28.34
CA THR A 126 27.11 28.02 28.56
C THR A 126 28.36 28.33 29.34
N THR A 127 29.37 28.90 28.66
CA THR A 127 30.36 29.72 29.33
C THR A 127 29.55 30.77 30.06
N GLN A 128 29.29 30.50 31.33
CA GLN A 128 28.79 31.48 32.28
C GLN A 128 29.73 32.67 32.12
N PRO A 129 29.24 33.86 31.76
CA PRO A 129 30.10 35.02 31.72
C PRO A 129 30.76 35.09 33.10
N GLU A 130 32.08 35.08 33.11
CA GLU A 130 32.82 35.25 34.34
C GLU A 130 32.24 36.46 35.06
N HIS A 131 32.06 36.33 36.37
CA HIS A 131 31.50 37.38 37.20
C HIS A 131 32.56 38.49 37.33
N HIS A 132 32.78 39.21 36.23
CA HIS A 132 33.51 40.47 36.23
C HIS A 132 32.72 41.37 37.18
N THR A 133 33.34 41.78 38.28
CA THR A 133 32.76 42.71 39.25
C THR A 133 32.45 44.07 38.64
N SER A 134 32.90 44.32 37.41
CA SER A 134 32.62 45.49 36.60
C SER A 134 31.28 45.36 35.86
N HIS A 135 30.44 46.39 35.92
CA HIS A 135 29.16 46.42 35.22
C HIS A 135 29.35 46.68 33.71
N ARG A 136 28.70 45.85 32.86
CA ARG A 136 28.70 46.09 31.42
C ARG A 136 27.96 47.38 31.11
N THR A 137 28.57 48.27 30.35
CA THR A 137 28.01 49.56 29.92
C THR A 137 27.76 49.62 28.41
N GLY A 138 28.32 48.69 27.65
CA GLY A 138 28.08 48.57 26.22
C GLY A 138 28.90 47.46 25.57
N ALA A 139 29.04 47.51 24.25
CA ALA A 139 29.79 46.57 23.44
C ALA A 139 30.36 47.24 22.18
N ILE A 140 31.48 46.73 21.68
CA ILE A 140 31.96 46.98 20.33
C ILE A 140 31.50 45.80 19.45
N CYS A 141 30.82 46.09 18.35
CA CYS A 141 30.35 45.10 17.38
C CYS A 141 31.47 44.67 16.42
N ARG A 142 31.30 43.55 15.71
CA ARG A 142 32.31 43.04 14.77
C ARG A 142 32.61 43.95 13.58
N ASP A 143 31.69 44.83 13.22
CA ASP A 143 31.90 45.85 12.19
C ASP A 143 32.58 47.13 12.74
N GLY A 144 33.02 47.11 14.01
CA GLY A 144 33.66 48.22 14.70
C GLY A 144 32.70 49.25 15.30
N ARG A 145 31.38 49.10 15.12
CA ARG A 145 30.40 50.03 15.69
C ARG A 145 30.23 49.79 17.19
N GLN A 146 30.25 50.87 17.97
CA GLN A 146 29.92 50.81 19.40
C GLN A 146 28.39 50.77 19.61
N SER A 147 27.96 49.94 20.56
CA SER A 147 26.59 49.76 21.00
C SER A 147 26.51 49.93 22.52
N SER A 148 25.42 50.50 23.02
CA SER A 148 25.12 50.54 24.46
C SER A 148 24.39 49.29 24.97
N ALA A 149 24.15 48.29 24.10
CA ALA A 149 23.50 47.04 24.49
C ALA A 149 24.44 46.18 25.34
N THR A 150 23.94 45.61 26.44
CA THR A 150 24.73 44.89 27.47
C THR A 150 24.33 43.42 27.66
N GLY A 151 23.42 42.91 26.82
CA GLY A 151 22.77 41.60 27.01
C GLY A 151 22.59 40.76 25.74
N ARG A 152 21.71 39.75 25.84
CA ARG A 152 21.40 38.84 24.73
C ARG A 152 20.92 39.63 23.50
N GLY A 153 21.52 39.36 22.34
CA GLY A 153 21.19 40.02 21.08
C GLY A 153 21.92 41.33 20.80
N ALA A 154 22.83 41.76 21.68
CA ALA A 154 23.74 42.86 21.40
C ALA A 154 24.50 42.61 20.08
N CYS A 155 24.59 43.65 19.26
CA CYS A 155 25.23 43.59 17.94
C CYS A 155 24.69 42.53 16.96
N SER A 156 23.46 42.01 17.16
CA SER A 156 22.87 40.99 16.27
C SER A 156 22.80 41.42 14.79
N ARG A 157 22.55 42.71 14.54
CA ARG A 157 22.56 43.29 13.18
C ARG A 157 23.96 43.56 12.63
N HIS A 158 24.97 43.48 13.49
CA HIS A 158 26.37 43.83 13.21
C HIS A 158 27.31 42.62 13.33
N GLY A 159 26.76 41.40 13.23
CA GLY A 159 27.54 40.15 13.24
C GLY A 159 27.91 39.63 14.64
N GLY A 160 27.32 40.18 15.69
CA GLY A 160 27.58 39.84 17.09
C GLY A 160 28.59 40.77 17.76
N VAL A 161 28.74 40.59 19.07
CA VAL A 161 29.67 41.38 19.89
C VAL A 161 31.10 40.94 19.61
N SER A 162 31.99 41.92 19.38
CA SER A 162 33.43 41.74 19.33
C SER A 162 34.05 41.88 20.72
N GLU A 163 33.67 42.91 21.46
CA GLU A 163 34.19 43.21 22.80
C GLU A 163 33.09 43.83 23.69
N TRP A 164 33.11 43.55 24.99
CA TRP A 164 32.20 44.19 25.96
C TRP A 164 32.89 45.37 26.62
N LEU A 165 32.16 46.49 26.75
CA LEU A 165 32.59 47.66 27.50
C LEU A 165 32.09 47.56 28.93
N TYR A 166 32.96 47.89 29.88
CA TYR A 166 32.71 47.79 31.30
C TYR A 166 32.96 49.14 31.99
N SER A 167 32.28 49.37 33.12
CA SER A 167 32.63 50.38 34.12
C SER A 167 32.89 49.70 35.46
N ASP A 168 33.88 50.20 36.19
CA ASP A 168 34.16 49.83 37.58
C ASP A 168 33.26 50.58 38.57
#